data_AF-A0A0U5JXZ2-F1
#
_entry.id   AF-A0A0U5JXZ2-F1
#
_cell.length_a   1.000
_cell.length_b   1.000
_cell.length_c   1.000
_cell.angle_alpha   90.00
_cell.angle_beta   90.00
_cell.angle_gamma   90.00
#
_symmetry.space_group_name_H-M   'P 1'
#
loop_
_entity.id
_entity.type
_entity.pdbx_description
1 polymer ?
#
loop_
_entity_poly.entity_id
_entity_poly.type
_entity_poly.pdbx_seq_one_letter_code
_entity_poly.pdbx_strand_id
1 'polypeptide(L)'
;MTPPGRLYLPLLLGLLLAPPPPGAQGLPGAEFPPSAARNAQQRLQKHFGHSTLKPAAHLVGDPSAQDSLRWRANTDRAFLRHGFSLSNNSLLVPSSGLYFVYSQVVFSGEGCSPKAVPTPLYLAHEVQLFSSQYSFHVPLLSAQKSVCPGPQGPWVRSVYQGAVFLLTQGDQLSTHTDGIAHLLLSPSSVFFGAFAL
;
A
#
# COMPACT_ATOMS: atom_id res chain seq x y z
N MET A 1 -16.98 -35.00 -29.21
CA MET A 1 -17.14 -36.10 -28.23
C MET A 1 -16.22 -35.83 -27.05
N THR A 2 -16.83 -35.71 -25.87
CA THR A 2 -16.27 -35.70 -24.49
C THR A 2 -15.32 -34.58 -24.01
N PRO A 3 -15.45 -34.14 -22.72
CA PRO A 3 -15.15 -32.78 -22.24
C PRO A 3 -13.94 -32.70 -21.28
N PRO A 4 -13.54 -31.50 -20.80
CA PRO A 4 -12.37 -31.32 -19.94
C PRO A 4 -12.62 -31.76 -18.48
N GLY A 5 -11.59 -32.32 -17.85
CA GLY A 5 -11.61 -32.83 -16.48
C GLY A 5 -11.82 -31.72 -15.44
N ARG A 6 -12.92 -31.86 -14.67
CA ARG A 6 -13.15 -31.15 -13.41
C ARG A 6 -12.34 -31.82 -12.30
N LEU A 7 -11.37 -31.12 -11.73
CA LEU A 7 -10.79 -31.47 -10.42
C LEU A 7 -11.78 -31.03 -9.33
N TYR A 8 -12.51 -32.01 -8.78
CA TYR A 8 -13.32 -31.84 -7.57
C TYR A 8 -12.43 -31.91 -6.34
N LEU A 9 -12.41 -30.84 -5.54
CA LEU A 9 -11.81 -30.79 -4.22
C LEU A 9 -12.85 -31.30 -3.19
N PRO A 10 -12.65 -32.41 -2.47
CA PRO A 10 -13.60 -32.81 -1.43
C PRO A 10 -13.36 -31.95 -0.19
N LEU A 11 -14.42 -31.25 0.20
CA LEU A 11 -14.60 -30.59 1.49
C LEU A 11 -14.65 -31.67 2.58
N LEU A 12 -13.58 -31.88 3.35
CA LEU A 12 -13.64 -32.67 4.58
C LEU A 12 -13.98 -31.76 5.76
N LEU A 13 -15.28 -31.56 5.97
CA LEU A 13 -15.83 -31.10 7.23
C LEU A 13 -16.19 -32.34 8.05
N GLY A 14 -15.38 -32.68 9.04
CA GLY A 14 -15.63 -33.80 9.95
C GLY A 14 -15.21 -33.43 11.36
N LEU A 15 -16.17 -32.95 12.16
CA LEU A 15 -16.05 -32.89 13.61
C LEU A 15 -15.84 -34.31 14.16
N LEU A 16 -14.76 -34.52 14.90
CA LEU A 16 -14.61 -35.63 15.84
C LEU A 16 -14.52 -35.03 17.24
N LEU A 17 -15.68 -34.81 17.87
CA LEU A 17 -15.79 -34.75 19.33
C LEU A 17 -15.80 -36.19 19.83
N ALA A 18 -14.62 -36.77 20.05
CA ALA A 18 -14.51 -38.01 20.81
C ALA A 18 -14.64 -37.68 22.31
N PRO A 19 -15.53 -38.35 23.07
CA PRO A 19 -15.50 -38.27 24.52
C PRO A 19 -14.24 -38.97 25.07
N PRO A 20 -13.62 -38.47 26.14
CA PRO A 20 -12.45 -39.12 26.72
C PRO A 20 -12.83 -40.49 27.33
N PRO A 21 -11.94 -41.49 27.25
CA PRO A 21 -12.19 -42.81 27.82
C PRO A 21 -12.24 -42.74 29.37
N PRO A 22 -13.10 -43.55 30.01
CA PRO A 22 -13.19 -43.59 31.46
C PRO A 22 -12.04 -44.45 32.01
N GLY A 23 -11.20 -43.85 32.85
CA GLY A 23 -10.22 -44.59 33.65
C GLY A 23 -8.77 -44.35 33.26
N ALA A 24 -8.25 -43.18 33.63
CA ALA A 24 -6.83 -43.03 34.01
C ALA A 24 -6.82 -42.43 35.42
N GLN A 25 -6.64 -43.31 36.41
CA GLN A 25 -6.46 -42.92 37.80
C GLN A 25 -5.11 -42.21 37.96
N GLY A 26 -5.18 -41.02 38.56
CA GLY A 26 -4.15 -40.22 39.23
C GLY A 26 -2.67 -40.55 39.05
N LEU A 27 -1.96 -39.62 38.40
CA LEU A 27 -0.62 -39.21 38.83
C LEU A 27 -0.78 -38.00 39.76
N PRO A 28 -0.30 -38.04 41.02
CA PRO A 28 -0.40 -36.90 41.93
C PRO A 28 0.66 -35.87 41.57
N GLY A 29 0.23 -34.66 41.25
CA GLY A 29 1.14 -33.51 41.17
C GLY A 29 0.97 -32.68 39.90
N ALA A 30 0.08 -31.69 40.01
CA ALA A 30 0.14 -30.35 39.41
C ALA A 30 -1.28 -29.88 39.08
N GLU A 31 -2.12 -29.71 40.11
CA GLU A 31 -3.21 -28.75 39.99
C GLU A 31 -2.56 -27.37 39.81
N PHE A 32 -2.51 -26.90 38.57
CA PHE A 32 -2.21 -25.50 38.32
C PHE A 32 -3.30 -24.70 39.04
N PRO A 33 -2.94 -23.81 39.99
CA PRO A 33 -3.94 -23.07 40.73
C PRO A 33 -4.79 -22.28 39.72
N PRO A 34 -6.10 -22.11 39.96
CA PRO A 34 -6.97 -21.31 39.07
C PRO A 34 -6.44 -19.88 38.87
N SER A 35 -5.54 -19.41 39.75
CA SER A 35 -4.77 -18.18 39.57
C SER A 35 -3.75 -18.24 38.43
N ALA A 36 -3.07 -19.37 38.17
CA ALA A 36 -2.10 -19.52 37.10
C ALA A 36 -2.77 -19.50 35.70
N ALA A 37 -3.92 -20.16 35.55
CA ALA A 37 -4.73 -20.11 34.33
C ALA A 37 -5.34 -18.72 34.10
N ARG A 38 -5.86 -18.07 35.16
CA ARG A 38 -6.33 -16.67 35.10
C ARG A 38 -5.21 -15.70 34.79
N ASN A 39 -4.02 -15.88 35.36
CA ASN A 39 -2.84 -15.05 35.08
C ASN A 39 -2.32 -15.27 33.66
N ALA A 40 -2.36 -16.50 33.14
CA ALA A 40 -2.02 -16.79 31.75
C ALA A 40 -3.04 -16.17 30.77
N GLN A 41 -4.35 -16.27 31.04
CA GLN A 41 -5.39 -15.60 30.26
C GLN A 41 -5.30 -14.07 30.36
N GLN A 42 -5.04 -13.51 31.54
CA GLN A 42 -4.83 -12.07 31.73
C GLN A 42 -3.54 -11.58 31.06
N ARG A 43 -2.49 -12.41 31.01
CA ARG A 43 -1.22 -12.11 30.34
C ARG A 43 -1.35 -12.21 28.82
N LEU A 44 -2.10 -13.19 28.30
CA LEU A 44 -2.50 -13.21 26.89
C LEU A 44 -3.36 -12.00 26.56
N GLN A 45 -4.38 -11.67 27.37
CA GLN A 45 -5.22 -10.49 27.15
C GLN A 45 -4.45 -9.17 27.25
N LYS A 46 -3.43 -9.05 28.12
CA LYS A 46 -2.52 -7.89 28.15
C LYS A 46 -1.63 -7.79 26.91
N HIS A 47 -1.25 -8.92 26.30
CA HIS A 47 -0.49 -8.93 25.04
C HIS A 47 -1.34 -8.63 23.81
N PHE A 48 -2.65 -8.94 23.85
CA PHE A 48 -3.60 -8.63 22.77
C PHE A 48 -4.35 -7.29 22.95
N GLY A 49 -4.28 -6.68 24.14
CA GLY A 49 -5.02 -5.45 24.49
C GLY A 49 -4.37 -4.13 24.09
N HIS A 50 -3.22 -4.16 23.41
CA HIS A 50 -2.53 -2.96 22.93
C HIS A 50 -2.03 -3.17 21.50
N SER A 51 -2.90 -3.65 20.60
CA SER A 51 -2.61 -3.46 19.17
C SER A 51 -2.67 -1.96 18.92
N THR A 52 -1.52 -1.29 18.97
CA THR A 52 -1.40 0.07 18.48
C THR A 52 -1.85 0.03 17.03
N LEU A 53 -2.96 0.72 16.74
CA LEU A 53 -3.50 0.75 15.39
C LEU A 53 -2.44 1.39 14.49
N LYS A 54 -1.94 0.63 13.51
CA LYS A 54 -0.82 1.07 12.68
C LYS A 54 -1.28 2.16 11.72
N PRO A 55 -0.61 3.33 11.67
CA PRO A 55 -0.85 4.35 10.65
C PRO A 55 -0.86 3.76 9.25
N ALA A 56 -1.89 4.08 8.47
CA ALA A 56 -1.95 3.70 7.06
C ALA A 56 -2.73 4.74 6.24
N ALA A 57 -2.29 4.93 5.01
CA ALA A 57 -2.89 5.82 4.03
C ALA A 57 -2.86 5.19 2.64
N HIS A 58 -3.93 5.41 1.89
CA HIS A 58 -4.02 5.13 0.46
C HIS A 58 -4.74 6.31 -0.20
N LEU A 59 -4.06 6.99 -1.12
CA LEU A 59 -4.56 8.15 -1.85
C LEU A 59 -4.70 7.80 -3.32
N VAL A 60 -5.67 8.42 -3.97
CA VAL A 60 -5.88 8.31 -5.42
C VAL A 60 -5.75 9.69 -6.06
N GLY A 61 -5.33 9.73 -7.32
CA GLY A 61 -5.29 10.97 -8.09
C GLY A 61 -6.71 11.52 -8.32
N ASP A 62 -6.89 12.82 -8.16
CA ASP A 62 -8.15 13.52 -8.43
C ASP A 62 -8.32 13.73 -9.95
N PRO A 63 -9.29 13.07 -10.61
CA PRO A 63 -9.51 13.22 -12.05
C PRO A 63 -10.04 14.60 -12.44
N SER A 64 -10.51 15.41 -11.48
CA SER A 64 -11.00 16.77 -11.75
C SER A 64 -9.90 17.83 -11.76
N ALA A 65 -8.68 17.48 -11.31
CA ALA A 65 -7.55 18.39 -11.33
C ALA A 65 -6.96 18.47 -12.75
N GLN A 66 -7.22 19.59 -13.43
CA GLN A 66 -6.55 19.91 -14.69
C GLN A 66 -5.07 20.27 -14.41
N ASP A 67 -4.19 19.80 -15.29
CA ASP A 67 -2.75 20.12 -15.35
C ASP A 67 -1.95 19.88 -14.07
N SER A 68 -2.50 19.17 -13.10
CA SER A 68 -1.86 18.91 -11.80
C SER A 68 -2.27 17.55 -11.25
N LEU A 69 -1.34 16.89 -10.57
CA LEU A 69 -1.63 15.68 -9.80
C LEU A 69 -1.98 16.06 -8.36
N ARG A 70 -3.27 16.11 -8.06
CA ARG A 70 -3.79 16.30 -6.70
C ARG A 70 -4.22 14.98 -6.09
N TRP A 71 -3.82 14.72 -4.86
CA TRP A 71 -4.19 13.54 -4.11
C TRP A 71 -5.50 13.75 -3.34
N ARG A 72 -6.31 12.70 -3.23
CA ARG A 72 -7.52 12.68 -2.41
C ARG A 72 -7.71 11.35 -1.69
N ALA A 73 -8.45 11.39 -0.58
CA ALA A 73 -8.69 10.23 0.29
C ALA A 73 -10.17 9.96 0.61
N ASN A 74 -11.08 10.76 0.05
CA ASN A 74 -12.50 10.79 0.44
C ASN A 74 -13.43 10.02 -0.53
N THR A 75 -12.87 9.33 -1.51
CA THR A 75 -13.63 8.58 -2.52
C THR A 75 -13.02 7.19 -2.75
N ASP A 76 -13.74 6.34 -3.48
CA ASP A 76 -13.25 5.04 -3.94
C ASP A 76 -12.86 4.13 -2.75
N ARG A 77 -11.68 3.51 -2.80
CA ARG A 77 -11.07 2.75 -1.69
C ARG A 77 -9.92 3.52 -1.02
N ALA A 78 -9.83 4.83 -1.28
CA ALA A 78 -8.85 5.70 -0.65
C ALA A 78 -9.19 5.92 0.82
N PHE A 79 -8.18 6.10 1.66
CA PHE A 79 -8.35 6.31 3.09
C PHE A 79 -7.14 6.99 3.73
N LEU A 80 -7.42 7.63 4.87
CA LEU A 80 -6.45 8.05 5.87
C LEU A 80 -6.85 7.39 7.20
N ARG A 81 -5.92 6.73 7.88
CA ARG A 81 -6.20 6.01 9.13
C ARG A 81 -5.09 6.21 10.15
N HIS A 82 -5.51 6.23 11.42
CA HIS A 82 -4.64 6.19 12.59
C HIS A 82 -3.55 7.27 12.60
N GLY A 83 -3.94 8.51 12.27
CA GLY A 83 -3.10 9.70 12.41
C GLY A 83 -2.58 10.30 11.11
N PHE A 84 -2.48 9.52 10.02
CA PHE A 84 -2.14 10.10 8.72
C PHE A 84 -3.14 11.20 8.35
N SER A 85 -2.62 12.29 7.82
CA SER A 85 -3.41 13.38 7.26
C SER A 85 -2.80 13.86 5.95
N LEU A 86 -3.63 14.48 5.10
CA LEU A 86 -3.22 15.05 3.84
C LEU A 86 -3.28 16.57 3.96
N SER A 87 -2.15 17.25 3.80
CA SER A 87 -2.05 18.70 3.86
C SER A 87 -1.12 19.18 2.74
N ASN A 88 -1.51 20.23 2.01
CA ASN A 88 -0.74 20.78 0.89
C ASN A 88 -0.25 19.71 -0.12
N ASN A 89 -1.12 18.73 -0.43
CA ASN A 89 -0.81 17.60 -1.32
C ASN A 89 0.28 16.63 -0.80
N SER A 90 0.58 16.65 0.50
CA SER A 90 1.57 15.79 1.15
C SER A 90 0.96 14.97 2.29
N LEU A 91 1.38 13.70 2.41
CA LEU A 91 1.05 12.86 3.56
C LEU A 91 1.91 13.25 4.76
N LEU A 92 1.27 13.61 5.87
CA LEU A 92 1.95 13.89 7.14
C LEU A 92 2.09 12.60 7.95
N VAL A 93 3.33 12.24 8.26
CA VAL A 93 3.69 11.04 9.05
C VAL A 93 3.32 11.27 10.53
N PRO A 94 2.41 10.49 11.13
CA PRO A 94 1.89 10.78 12.46
C PRO A 94 2.81 10.35 13.62
N SER A 95 3.72 9.41 13.39
CA SER A 95 4.62 8.86 14.40
C SER A 95 5.90 8.35 13.78
N SER A 96 7.03 8.45 14.48
CA SER A 96 8.31 7.92 14.00
C SER A 96 8.30 6.39 13.91
N GLY A 97 8.95 5.82 12.89
CA GLY A 97 9.03 4.38 12.70
C GLY A 97 9.37 3.96 11.28
N LEU A 98 9.33 2.65 11.02
CA LEU A 98 9.49 2.10 9.68
C LEU A 98 8.16 2.16 8.92
N TYR A 99 8.19 2.69 7.71
CA TYR A 99 7.04 2.79 6.83
C TYR A 99 7.35 2.17 5.49
N PHE A 100 6.45 1.34 4.97
CA PHE A 100 6.45 1.01 3.55
C PHE A 100 5.72 2.14 2.81
N VAL A 101 6.43 2.81 1.90
CA VAL A 101 5.91 3.89 1.06
C VAL A 101 5.85 3.39 -0.38
N TYR A 102 4.74 3.63 -1.07
CA TYR A 102 4.53 3.16 -2.43
C TYR A 102 3.75 4.16 -3.27
N SER A 103 3.99 4.15 -4.58
CA SER A 103 3.25 4.97 -5.52
C SER A 103 3.21 4.33 -6.90
N GLN A 104 2.11 4.55 -7.62
CA GLN A 104 1.96 4.20 -9.03
C GLN A 104 1.41 5.37 -9.82
N VAL A 105 1.94 5.53 -11.03
CA VAL A 105 1.32 6.31 -12.10
C VAL A 105 1.28 5.50 -13.38
N VAL A 106 0.23 5.71 -14.17
CA VAL A 106 0.15 5.20 -15.54
C VAL A 106 0.09 6.40 -16.47
N PHE A 107 0.98 6.41 -17.46
CA PHE A 107 1.00 7.38 -18.53
C PHE A 107 0.44 6.78 -19.80
N SER A 108 -0.25 7.59 -20.59
CA SER A 108 -0.72 7.26 -21.92
C SER A 108 -0.61 8.46 -22.86
N GLY A 109 -0.50 8.17 -24.15
CA GLY A 109 -0.57 9.20 -25.18
C GLY A 109 -0.73 8.59 -26.55
N GLU A 110 -0.94 9.46 -27.52
CA GLU A 110 -1.03 9.07 -28.92
C GLU A 110 0.36 8.91 -29.54
N GLY A 111 0.42 8.16 -30.64
CA GLY A 111 1.59 8.11 -31.50
C GLY A 111 1.84 9.44 -32.22
N CYS A 112 3.04 9.64 -32.75
CA CYS A 112 3.31 10.80 -33.59
C CYS A 112 2.73 10.62 -35.00
N SER A 113 2.38 11.74 -35.65
CA SER A 113 2.07 11.76 -37.07
C SER A 113 3.25 11.17 -37.86
N PRO A 114 3.03 10.39 -38.94
CA PRO A 114 4.10 9.84 -39.78
C PRO A 114 5.05 10.90 -40.37
N LYS A 115 4.61 12.17 -40.40
CA LYS A 115 5.38 13.32 -40.89
C LYS A 115 6.14 14.07 -39.80
N ALA A 116 5.93 13.75 -38.52
CA ALA A 116 6.60 14.41 -37.40
C ALA A 116 7.93 13.71 -37.10
N VAL A 117 8.97 14.49 -36.81
CA VAL A 117 10.23 13.97 -36.27
C VAL A 117 9.95 13.50 -34.84
N PRO A 118 10.18 12.22 -34.48
CA PRO A 118 9.89 11.72 -33.13
C PRO A 118 10.80 12.42 -32.11
N THR A 119 10.22 13.22 -31.23
CA THR A 119 10.90 13.76 -30.05
C THR A 119 10.69 12.80 -28.88
N PRO A 120 11.76 12.29 -28.25
CA PRO A 120 11.63 11.47 -27.06
C PRO A 120 10.89 12.24 -25.95
N LEU A 121 9.82 11.65 -25.44
CA LEU A 121 9.10 12.11 -24.27
C LEU A 121 9.74 11.49 -23.03
N TYR A 122 10.14 12.34 -22.10
CA TYR A 122 10.63 11.94 -20.79
C TYR A 122 9.48 11.95 -19.79
N LEU A 123 9.31 10.83 -19.10
CA LEU A 123 8.30 10.62 -18.07
C LEU A 123 9.02 10.22 -16.78
N ALA A 124 8.70 10.90 -15.68
CA ALA A 124 9.27 10.56 -14.39
C ALA A 124 8.22 10.68 -13.29
N HIS A 125 8.38 9.87 -12.27
CA HIS A 125 7.58 9.95 -11.07
C HIS A 125 8.45 9.70 -9.84
N GLU A 126 8.37 10.60 -8.88
CA GLU A 126 9.15 10.55 -7.65
C GLU A 126 8.24 10.61 -6.43
N VAL A 127 8.66 9.92 -5.37
CA VAL A 127 8.19 10.15 -4.01
C VAL A 127 9.29 10.91 -3.28
N GLN A 128 8.95 12.06 -2.70
CA GLN A 128 9.88 12.98 -2.07
C GLN A 128 9.56 13.11 -0.57
N LEU A 129 10.61 13.25 0.22
CA LEU A 129 10.57 13.53 1.65
C LEU A 129 10.90 14.99 1.91
N PHE A 130 10.08 15.66 2.71
CA PHE A 130 10.42 16.91 3.37
C PHE A 130 10.40 16.67 4.88
N SER A 131 11.55 16.84 5.53
CA SER A 131 11.73 16.59 6.96
C SER A 131 12.28 17.83 7.65
N SER A 132 11.98 18.02 8.94
CA SER A 132 12.59 19.11 9.72
C SER A 132 14.12 19.01 9.82
N GLN A 133 14.69 17.84 9.53
CA GLN A 133 16.13 17.59 9.51
C GLN A 133 16.84 18.23 8.30
N TYR A 134 16.11 18.51 7.21
CA TYR A 134 16.66 19.06 5.97
C TYR A 134 15.73 20.11 5.36
N SER A 135 16.25 21.30 5.02
CA SER A 135 15.43 22.41 4.50
C SER A 135 15.06 22.29 3.01
N PHE A 136 15.08 21.08 2.44
CA PHE A 136 14.81 20.82 1.02
C PHE A 136 14.19 19.44 0.80
N HIS A 137 13.54 19.24 -0.36
CA HIS A 137 12.94 17.97 -0.73
C HIS A 137 14.02 16.94 -1.13
N VAL A 138 13.93 15.74 -0.59
CA VAL A 138 14.84 14.61 -0.87
C VAL A 138 14.06 13.49 -1.58
N PRO A 139 14.44 13.08 -2.80
CA PRO A 139 13.82 11.93 -3.45
C PRO A 139 14.10 10.63 -2.67
N LEU A 140 13.03 9.92 -2.29
CA LEU A 140 13.11 8.59 -1.66
C LEU A 140 13.00 7.48 -2.70
N LEU A 141 12.12 7.66 -3.67
CA LEU A 141 11.87 6.73 -4.77
C LEU A 141 11.78 7.57 -6.05
N SER A 142 12.57 7.22 -7.07
CA SER A 142 12.51 7.86 -8.39
C SER A 142 12.51 6.80 -9.47
N ALA A 143 11.59 6.93 -10.42
CA ALA A 143 11.52 6.06 -11.59
C ALA A 143 11.20 6.88 -12.84
N GLN A 144 11.88 6.53 -13.93
CA GLN A 144 11.84 7.27 -15.19
C GLN A 144 11.61 6.32 -16.37
N LYS A 145 10.96 6.83 -17.42
CA LYS A 145 10.72 6.16 -18.69
C LYS A 145 10.93 7.15 -19.82
N SER A 146 11.60 6.70 -20.87
CA SER A 146 11.61 7.41 -22.15
C SER A 146 10.65 6.73 -23.11
N VAL A 147 9.79 7.53 -23.75
CA VAL A 147 8.90 7.09 -24.81
C VAL A 147 9.31 7.80 -26.08
N CYS A 148 9.54 7.07 -27.16
CA CYS A 148 9.65 7.66 -28.50
C CYS A 148 8.31 7.40 -29.20
N PRO A 149 7.39 8.37 -29.26
CA PRO A 149 6.12 8.15 -29.92
C PRO A 149 6.41 8.06 -31.43
N GLY A 150 6.42 6.85 -31.96
CA GLY A 150 6.48 6.62 -33.41
C GLY A 150 5.08 6.67 -34.03
N PRO A 151 4.94 6.36 -35.33
CA PRO A 151 3.62 6.20 -35.98
C PRO A 151 2.86 4.95 -35.51
N GLN A 152 3.33 4.27 -34.45
CA GLN A 152 2.95 2.92 -34.04
C GLN A 152 1.67 2.89 -33.17
N GLY A 153 0.84 3.93 -33.26
CA GLY A 153 -0.41 4.04 -32.49
C GLY A 153 -0.20 4.51 -31.04
N PRO A 154 -1.27 4.46 -30.22
CA PRO A 154 -1.21 4.93 -28.84
C PRO A 154 -0.27 4.07 -27.99
N TRP A 155 0.27 4.67 -26.94
CA TRP A 155 1.18 4.03 -26.00
C TRP A 155 0.68 4.16 -24.57
N VAL A 156 1.04 3.17 -23.75
CA VAL A 156 0.76 3.14 -22.30
C VAL A 156 2.01 2.69 -21.55
N ARG A 157 2.35 3.35 -20.45
CA ARG A 157 3.50 3.03 -19.60
C ARG A 157 3.13 3.15 -18.13
N SER A 158 3.33 2.09 -17.37
CA SER A 158 3.16 2.09 -15.92
C SER A 158 4.49 2.27 -15.21
N VAL A 159 4.48 3.04 -14.13
CA VAL A 159 5.59 3.22 -13.20
C VAL A 159 5.06 2.91 -11.81
N TYR A 160 5.59 1.86 -11.19
CA TYR A 160 5.33 1.49 -9.80
C TYR A 160 6.64 1.49 -9.04
N GLN A 161 6.61 2.01 -7.81
CA GLN A 161 7.74 2.00 -6.90
C GLN A 161 7.27 1.85 -5.46
N GLY A 162 8.07 1.18 -4.64
CA GLY A 162 7.83 1.08 -3.21
C GLY A 162 9.01 0.50 -2.44
N ALA A 163 9.28 1.04 -1.26
CA ALA A 163 10.34 0.58 -0.37
C ALA A 163 10.03 0.94 1.08
N VAL A 164 10.86 0.46 2.00
CA VAL A 164 10.75 0.76 3.43
C VAL A 164 11.72 1.88 3.80
N PHE A 165 11.23 2.86 4.55
CA PHE A 165 12.03 3.98 5.06
C PHE A 165 11.80 4.16 6.55
N LEU A 166 12.85 4.60 7.26
CA LEU A 166 12.73 5.13 8.61
C LEU A 166 12.30 6.59 8.52
N LEU A 167 11.09 6.89 9.00
CA LEU A 167 10.51 8.23 8.97
C LEU A 167 10.34 8.77 10.39
N THR A 168 10.36 10.09 10.51
CA THR A 168 10.14 10.84 11.74
C THR A 168 8.72 11.38 11.77
N GLN A 169 8.15 11.50 12.97
CA GLN A 169 6.90 12.23 13.16
C GLN A 169 7.00 13.64 12.56
N GLY A 170 6.00 14.03 11.78
CA GLY A 170 5.93 15.34 11.12
C GLY A 170 6.62 15.40 9.76
N ASP A 171 7.32 14.34 9.34
CA ASP A 171 7.81 14.22 7.97
C ASP A 171 6.65 14.30 6.98
N GLN A 172 6.91 14.94 5.84
CA GLN A 172 5.93 15.10 4.77
C GLN A 172 6.39 14.28 3.57
N LEU A 173 5.51 13.40 3.10
CA LEU A 173 5.73 12.64 1.88
C LEU A 173 4.89 13.24 0.76
N SER A 174 5.55 13.71 -0.30
CA SER A 174 4.92 14.28 -1.50
C SER A 174 5.35 13.51 -2.74
N THR A 175 4.79 13.87 -3.89
CA THR A 175 5.21 13.31 -5.17
C THR A 175 5.51 14.39 -6.19
N HIS A 176 6.53 14.17 -7.02
CA HIS A 176 6.83 14.97 -8.21
C HIS A 176 6.62 14.12 -9.46
N THR A 177 6.06 14.68 -10.53
CA THR A 177 5.77 13.94 -11.76
C THR A 177 6.07 14.78 -12.99
N ASP A 178 6.95 14.29 -13.85
CA ASP A 178 7.16 14.84 -15.19
C ASP A 178 6.27 14.09 -16.18
N GLY A 179 5.53 14.85 -17.01
CA GLY A 179 4.56 14.29 -17.95
C GLY A 179 3.12 14.19 -17.42
N ILE A 180 2.71 15.11 -16.52
CA ILE A 180 1.35 15.16 -15.93
C ILE A 180 0.24 15.13 -17.00
N ALA A 181 0.44 15.82 -18.12
CA ALA A 181 -0.51 15.85 -19.24
C ALA A 181 -0.80 14.46 -19.86
N HIS A 182 0.05 13.47 -19.57
CA HIS A 182 -0.08 12.10 -20.05
C HIS A 182 -0.64 11.15 -18.99
N LEU A 183 -0.99 11.61 -17.78
CA LEU A 183 -1.50 10.73 -16.73
C LEU A 183 -2.89 10.17 -17.09
N LEU A 184 -3.03 8.85 -16.99
CA LEU A 184 -4.31 8.18 -17.04
C LEU A 184 -4.94 8.18 -15.64
N LEU A 185 -5.60 9.28 -15.28
CA LEU A 185 -6.18 9.49 -13.94
C LEU A 185 -7.38 8.56 -13.70
N SER A 186 -7.12 7.46 -13.00
CA SER A 186 -8.14 6.59 -12.42
C SER A 186 -7.69 6.09 -11.04
N PRO A 187 -8.63 5.73 -10.14
CA PRO A 187 -8.29 5.21 -8.81
C PRO A 187 -7.37 3.97 -8.83
N SER A 188 -7.41 3.18 -9.91
CA SER A 188 -6.57 1.97 -10.07
C SER A 188 -5.23 2.24 -10.75
N SER A 189 -5.07 3.38 -11.41
CA SER A 189 -3.91 3.69 -12.25
C SER A 189 -2.95 4.67 -11.57
N VAL A 190 -3.50 5.65 -10.84
CA VAL A 190 -2.73 6.72 -10.20
C VAL A 190 -3.05 6.76 -8.71
N PHE A 191 -2.12 6.27 -7.90
CA PHE A 191 -2.28 6.17 -6.45
C PHE A 191 -0.95 6.33 -5.72
N PHE A 192 -1.02 6.76 -4.45
CA PHE A 192 0.11 6.98 -3.57
C PHE A 192 -0.28 6.59 -2.14
N GLY A 193 0.58 5.90 -1.40
CA GLY A 193 0.26 5.50 -0.05
C GLY A 193 1.46 5.14 0.80
N ALA A 194 1.19 4.95 2.09
CA ALA A 194 2.17 4.54 3.07
C ALA A 194 1.49 3.81 4.22
N PHE A 195 2.18 2.85 4.84
CA PHE A 195 1.74 2.24 6.10
C PHE A 195 2.91 1.91 7.01
N ALA A 196 2.69 2.05 8.32
CA ALA A 196 3.67 1.70 9.35
C ALA A 196 3.82 0.16 9.45
N LEU A 197 5.05 -0.30 9.68
CA LEU A 197 5.39 -1.72 9.81
C LEU A 197 5.24 -2.28 11.23
#